data_AF-G8JTW7-F1
#
_entry.id   AF-G8JTW7-F1
#
_cell.length_a   1.000
_cell.length_b   1.000
_cell.length_c   1.000
_cell.angle_alpha   90.00
_cell.angle_beta   90.00
_cell.angle_gamma   90.00
#
_symmetry.space_group_name_H-M   'P 1'
#
loop_
_entity.id
_entity.type
_entity.pdbx_description
1 polymer ?
#
loop_
_entity_poly.entity_id
_entity_poly.type
_entity_poly.pdbx_seq_one_letter_code
_entity_poly.pdbx_strand_id
1 'polypeptide(L)'
;MLRVTRASVVRFCSSSVGKKFESRKHIEEYLSRATWRIEDYIPNPETTEPVAEDEVKKLLKLSGLPEGDNAETQRRLANQLKFINKLHDVDVNPSSISEDARLMSRTQDELTFEQLTMLVKAQSKNDDLAERSGFWDCTSLATLKDNGYFVVRGNSMKNRK
;
A
#
# COMPACT_ATOMS: atom_id res chain seq x y z
N MET A 1 -2.21 -1.67 -48.31
CA MET A 1 -1.73 -1.25 -46.98
C MET A 1 -2.83 -1.62 -45.98
N LEU A 2 -2.74 -2.81 -45.36
CA LEU A 2 -3.78 -3.35 -44.48
C LEU A 2 -3.57 -2.82 -43.06
N ARG A 3 -4.49 -1.99 -42.57
CA ARG A 3 -4.52 -1.58 -41.16
C ARG A 3 -5.12 -2.71 -40.33
N VAL A 4 -4.26 -3.40 -39.58
CA VAL A 4 -4.69 -4.34 -38.54
C VAL A 4 -5.13 -3.52 -37.34
N THR A 5 -6.43 -3.30 -37.18
CA THR A 5 -7.00 -2.79 -35.94
C THR A 5 -6.96 -3.90 -34.90
N ARG A 6 -6.02 -3.82 -33.95
CA ARG A 6 -6.05 -4.65 -32.74
C ARG A 6 -7.28 -4.25 -31.95
N ALA A 7 -8.26 -5.14 -31.88
CA ALA A 7 -9.38 -5.01 -30.97
C ALA A 7 -8.85 -5.17 -29.54
N SER A 8 -8.87 -4.09 -28.76
CA SER A 8 -8.55 -4.09 -27.35
C SER A 8 -9.67 -4.84 -26.61
N VAL A 9 -9.36 -6.01 -26.05
CA VAL A 9 -10.28 -6.77 -25.20
C VAL A 9 -10.29 -6.11 -23.83
N VAL A 10 -11.24 -5.20 -23.61
CA VAL A 10 -11.51 -4.59 -22.30
C VAL A 10 -11.95 -5.70 -21.35
N ARG A 11 -11.13 -6.02 -20.35
CA ARG A 11 -11.49 -6.98 -19.29
C ARG A 11 -12.36 -6.27 -18.27
N PHE A 12 -13.69 -6.34 -18.44
CA PHE A 12 -14.62 -6.03 -17.37
C PHE A 12 -14.44 -7.05 -16.25
N CYS A 13 -14.01 -6.62 -15.06
CA CYS A 13 -14.13 -7.44 -13.85
C CYS A 13 -15.60 -7.51 -13.44
N SER A 14 -16.39 -8.33 -14.12
CA SER A 14 -17.70 -8.75 -13.65
C SER A 14 -17.55 -10.03 -12.84
N SER A 15 -17.85 -10.00 -11.54
CA SER A 15 -18.06 -11.23 -10.78
C SER A 15 -19.42 -11.80 -11.17
N SER A 16 -19.43 -12.89 -11.93
CA SER A 16 -20.66 -13.59 -12.28
C SER A 16 -20.79 -14.86 -11.45
N VAL A 17 -21.91 -15.04 -10.77
CA VAL A 17 -22.28 -16.35 -10.23
C VAL A 17 -22.84 -17.19 -11.37
N GLY A 18 -22.19 -18.32 -11.67
CA GLY A 18 -22.66 -19.26 -12.69
C GLY A 18 -23.93 -19.99 -12.27
N LYS A 19 -24.53 -20.74 -13.20
CA LYS A 19 -25.67 -21.62 -12.90
C LYS A 19 -25.26 -22.73 -11.93
N LYS A 20 -26.22 -23.25 -11.15
CA LYS A 20 -26.03 -24.41 -10.27
C LYS A 20 -25.51 -25.62 -11.06
N PHE A 21 -24.60 -26.38 -10.48
CA PHE A 21 -24.18 -27.66 -11.05
C PHE A 21 -25.24 -28.74 -10.77
N GLU A 22 -25.68 -29.42 -11.83
CA GLU A 22 -26.72 -30.47 -11.75
C GLU A 22 -26.16 -31.87 -11.48
N SER A 23 -24.85 -32.10 -11.67
CA SER A 23 -24.22 -33.41 -11.42
C SER A 23 -22.72 -33.30 -11.17
N ARG A 24 -22.13 -34.35 -10.58
CA ARG A 24 -20.68 -34.46 -10.36
C ARG A 24 -19.87 -34.38 -11.66
N LYS A 25 -20.38 -34.98 -12.74
CA LYS A 25 -19.76 -34.94 -14.07
C LYS A 25 -19.61 -33.50 -14.58
N HIS A 26 -20.60 -32.64 -14.32
CA HIS A 26 -20.56 -31.24 -14.71
C HIS A 26 -19.46 -30.45 -13.96
N ILE A 27 -19.13 -30.85 -12.73
CA ILE A 27 -18.03 -30.26 -11.96
C ILE A 27 -16.69 -30.67 -12.57
N GLU A 28 -16.52 -31.96 -12.90
CA GLU A 28 -15.29 -32.48 -13.52
C GLU A 28 -15.03 -31.83 -14.89
N GLU A 29 -16.07 -31.64 -15.70
CA GLU A 29 -16.01 -30.90 -16.97
C GLU A 29 -15.68 -29.40 -16.77
N TYR A 30 -16.15 -28.78 -15.69
CA TYR A 30 -15.80 -27.39 -15.37
C TYR A 30 -14.33 -27.24 -14.96
N LEU A 31 -13.83 -28.13 -14.10
CA LEU A 31 -12.45 -28.11 -13.61
C LEU A 31 -11.42 -28.49 -14.69
N SER A 32 -11.83 -29.27 -15.70
CA SER A 32 -10.98 -29.65 -16.83
C SER A 32 -10.90 -28.60 -17.93
N ARG A 33 -11.63 -27.48 -17.82
CA ARG A 33 -11.52 -26.37 -18.77
C ARG A 33 -10.10 -25.80 -18.72
N ALA A 34 -9.53 -25.56 -19.90
CA ALA A 34 -8.28 -24.83 -20.04
C ALA A 34 -8.49 -23.38 -19.58
N THR A 35 -8.21 -23.15 -18.31
CA THR A 35 -8.17 -21.84 -17.68
C THR A 35 -6.70 -21.51 -17.40
N TRP A 36 -6.36 -20.23 -17.44
CA TRP A 36 -5.00 -19.82 -17.12
C TRP A 36 -4.70 -20.18 -15.66
N ARG A 37 -3.53 -20.78 -15.45
CA ARG A 37 -3.08 -21.15 -14.12
C ARG A 37 -2.59 -19.89 -13.40
N ILE A 38 -2.76 -19.83 -12.09
CA ILE A 38 -2.32 -18.67 -11.30
C ILE A 38 -0.80 -18.51 -11.40
N GLU A 39 -0.10 -19.64 -11.51
CA GLU A 39 1.35 -19.72 -11.66
C GLU A 39 1.84 -19.04 -12.93
N ASP A 40 1.05 -19.03 -14.01
CA ASP A 40 1.37 -18.30 -15.25
C ASP A 40 1.41 -16.77 -15.01
N TYR A 41 0.73 -16.31 -13.96
CA TYR A 41 0.72 -14.92 -13.51
C TYR A 41 1.73 -14.61 -12.41
N ILE A 42 2.52 -15.57 -11.93
CA ILE A 42 3.59 -15.32 -10.95
C ILE A 42 4.92 -15.19 -11.70
N PRO A 43 5.67 -14.08 -11.58
CA PRO A 43 6.95 -13.94 -12.25
C PRO A 43 7.97 -14.98 -11.76
N ASN A 44 8.71 -15.60 -12.69
CA ASN A 44 9.83 -16.48 -12.33
C ASN A 44 10.98 -15.63 -11.74
N PRO A 45 11.39 -15.88 -10.48
CA PRO A 45 12.42 -15.10 -9.79
C PRO A 45 13.81 -15.21 -10.40
N GLU A 46 14.13 -16.29 -11.14
CA GLU A 46 15.46 -16.51 -11.73
C GLU A 46 15.72 -15.65 -12.98
N THR A 47 14.67 -15.05 -13.54
CA THR A 47 14.74 -14.26 -14.78
C THR A 47 14.68 -12.75 -14.54
N THR A 48 14.74 -12.31 -13.29
CA THR A 48 14.55 -10.91 -12.93
C THR A 48 15.89 -10.22 -12.70
N GLU A 49 16.15 -9.15 -13.44
CA GLU A 49 17.33 -8.31 -13.21
C GLU A 49 17.23 -7.61 -11.83
N PRO A 50 18.31 -7.62 -11.03
CA PRO A 50 18.31 -6.98 -9.72
C PRO A 50 18.19 -5.45 -9.83
N VAL A 51 17.54 -4.83 -8.85
CA VAL A 51 17.47 -3.36 -8.74
C VAL A 51 18.88 -2.79 -8.52
N ALA A 52 19.18 -1.61 -9.08
CA ALA A 52 20.45 -0.93 -8.87
C ALA A 52 20.74 -0.70 -7.36
N GLU A 53 22.00 -0.86 -6.96
CA GLU A 53 22.40 -0.80 -5.55
C GLU A 53 22.13 0.57 -4.94
N ASP A 54 22.35 1.64 -5.72
CA ASP A 54 22.13 3.03 -5.29
C ASP A 54 20.66 3.32 -4.95
N GLU A 55 19.72 2.71 -5.69
CA GLU A 55 18.29 2.82 -5.39
C GLU A 55 17.94 2.10 -4.09
N VAL A 56 18.53 0.93 -3.83
CA VAL A 56 18.34 0.23 -2.56
C VAL A 56 18.90 1.03 -1.39
N LYS A 57 20.10 1.61 -1.52
CA LYS A 57 20.68 2.49 -0.50
C LYS A 57 19.80 3.70 -0.20
N LYS A 58 19.26 4.33 -1.25
CA LYS A 58 18.32 5.44 -1.11
C LYS A 58 17.05 5.02 -0.37
N LEU A 59 16.48 3.87 -0.69
CA LEU A 59 15.31 3.33 0.02
C LEU A 59 15.61 3.03 1.48
N LEU A 60 16.75 2.42 1.80
CA LEU A 60 17.18 2.15 3.18
C LEU A 60 17.32 3.45 3.98
N LYS A 61 17.90 4.50 3.39
CA LYS A 61 18.01 5.83 4.00
C LYS A 61 16.64 6.46 4.28
N LEU A 62 15.68 6.32 3.36
CA LEU A 62 14.31 6.82 3.55
C LEU A 62 13.55 6.03 4.63
N SER A 63 13.77 4.72 4.72
CA SER A 63 13.18 3.85 5.74
C SER A 63 13.85 3.96 7.12
N GLY A 64 14.97 4.69 7.23
CA GLY A 64 15.74 4.78 8.47
C GLY A 64 16.42 3.46 8.86
N LEU A 65 16.72 2.61 7.88
CA LEU A 65 17.38 1.32 8.06
C LEU A 65 18.88 1.42 7.81
N PRO A 66 19.70 0.59 8.48
CA PRO A 66 21.14 0.57 8.26
C PRO A 66 21.52 0.03 6.88
N GLU A 67 22.63 0.53 6.32
CA GLU A 67 23.22 0.02 5.08
C GLU A 67 24.10 -1.21 5.35
N GLY A 68 24.07 -2.19 4.46
CA GLY A 68 24.87 -3.42 4.54
C GLY A 68 25.05 -4.07 3.17
N ASP A 69 25.28 -5.39 3.14
CA ASP A 69 25.22 -6.14 1.88
C ASP A 69 23.77 -6.15 1.36
N ASN A 70 23.57 -5.55 0.19
CA ASN A 70 22.26 -5.29 -0.38
C ASN A 70 21.87 -6.31 -1.47
N ALA A 71 22.71 -7.30 -1.77
CA ALA A 71 22.50 -8.22 -2.89
C ALA A 71 21.17 -8.99 -2.78
N GLU A 72 20.83 -9.46 -1.58
CA GLU A 72 19.55 -10.14 -1.33
C GLU A 72 18.38 -9.17 -1.47
N THR A 73 18.50 -7.96 -0.90
CA THR A 73 17.49 -6.91 -0.96
C THR A 73 17.19 -6.48 -2.39
N GLN A 74 18.23 -6.31 -3.23
CA GLN A 74 18.09 -5.97 -4.65
C GLN A 74 17.27 -7.02 -5.41
N ARG A 75 17.57 -8.32 -5.19
CA ARG A 75 16.84 -9.43 -5.82
C ARG A 75 15.40 -9.51 -5.34
N ARG A 76 15.18 -9.37 -4.02
CA ARG A 76 13.86 -9.44 -3.41
C ARG A 76 12.97 -8.29 -3.87
N LEU A 77 13.50 -7.07 -3.90
CA LEU A 77 12.81 -5.89 -4.40
C LEU A 77 12.48 -6.03 -5.88
N ALA A 78 13.41 -6.53 -6.70
CA ALA A 78 13.15 -6.72 -8.12
C ALA A 78 11.98 -7.69 -8.37
N ASN A 79 11.91 -8.79 -7.62
CA ASN A 79 10.81 -9.74 -7.71
C ASN A 79 9.47 -9.14 -7.26
N GLN A 80 9.48 -8.35 -6.19
CA GLN A 80 8.30 -7.61 -5.73
C GLN A 80 7.81 -6.63 -6.80
N LEU A 81 8.71 -5.84 -7.38
CA LEU A 81 8.40 -4.88 -8.44
C LEU A 81 7.87 -5.59 -9.68
N LYS A 82 8.49 -6.68 -10.13
CA LYS A 82 8.01 -7.45 -11.28
C LYS A 82 6.59 -8.01 -11.07
N PHE A 83 6.26 -8.39 -9.84
CA PHE A 83 4.90 -8.83 -9.51
C PHE A 83 3.91 -7.65 -9.52
N ILE A 84 4.23 -6.55 -8.84
CA ILE A 84 3.35 -5.39 -8.72
C ILE A 84 3.17 -4.69 -10.08
N ASN A 85 4.22 -4.63 -10.91
CA ASN A 85 4.18 -3.97 -12.21
C ASN A 85 3.21 -4.64 -13.19
N LYS A 86 2.73 -5.86 -12.93
CA LYS A 86 1.62 -6.45 -13.69
C LYS A 86 0.34 -5.63 -13.60
N LEU A 87 0.19 -4.80 -12.56
CA LEU A 87 -0.93 -3.87 -12.43
C LEU A 87 -0.88 -2.72 -13.45
N HIS A 88 0.29 -2.41 -14.02
CA HIS A 88 0.39 -1.38 -15.07
C HIS A 88 -0.33 -1.79 -16.36
N ASP A 89 -0.45 -3.10 -16.61
CA ASP A 89 -1.14 -3.65 -17.79
C ASP A 89 -2.64 -3.84 -17.56
N VAL A 90 -3.15 -3.53 -16.36
CA VAL A 90 -4.56 -3.69 -16.02
C VAL A 90 -5.31 -2.40 -16.34
N ASP A 91 -6.25 -2.48 -17.29
CA ASP A 91 -7.15 -1.39 -17.61
C ASP A 91 -7.99 -1.00 -16.37
N VAL A 92 -7.94 0.27 -15.99
CA VAL A 92 -8.78 0.81 -14.92
C VAL A 92 -10.02 1.41 -15.54
N ASN A 93 -11.21 0.97 -15.10
CA ASN A 93 -12.44 1.60 -15.52
C ASN A 93 -12.55 2.99 -14.85
N PRO A 94 -12.57 4.10 -15.61
CA PRO A 94 -12.58 5.45 -15.04
C PRO A 94 -13.86 5.74 -14.23
N SER A 95 -14.97 5.02 -14.48
CA SER A 95 -16.21 5.18 -13.70
C SER A 95 -16.23 4.45 -12.36
N SER A 96 -15.23 3.60 -12.08
CA SER A 96 -15.07 2.92 -10.79
C SER A 96 -13.96 3.51 -9.91
N ILE A 97 -13.32 4.61 -10.35
CA ILE A 97 -12.32 5.31 -9.53
C ILE A 97 -13.09 6.10 -8.48
N SER A 98 -13.30 5.48 -7.32
CA SER A 98 -13.58 6.20 -6.09
C SER A 98 -12.39 7.14 -5.84
N GLU A 99 -12.64 8.43 -5.63
CA GLU A 99 -11.61 9.40 -5.23
C GLU A 99 -10.92 8.96 -3.91
N ASP A 100 -11.63 8.14 -3.11
CA ASP A 100 -11.09 7.50 -1.92
C ASP A 100 -10.46 6.14 -2.24
N ALA A 101 -9.20 5.94 -1.87
CA ALA A 101 -8.51 4.64 -1.87
C ALA A 101 -9.03 3.66 -0.80
N ARG A 102 -10.21 3.91 -0.21
CA ARG A 102 -10.79 3.14 0.88
C ARG A 102 -11.78 2.11 0.34
N LEU A 103 -11.79 0.92 0.96
CA LEU A 103 -12.75 -0.14 0.64
C LEU A 103 -14.20 0.21 0.99
N MET A 104 -14.39 1.10 1.97
CA MET A 104 -15.70 1.64 2.32
C MET A 104 -15.70 3.13 2.03
N SER A 105 -16.71 3.60 1.30
CA SER A 105 -16.90 5.02 1.04
C SER A 105 -17.09 5.75 2.37
N ARG A 106 -16.35 6.84 2.56
CA ARG A 106 -16.74 7.80 3.58
C ARG A 106 -17.79 8.70 2.95
N THR A 107 -19.02 8.60 3.42
CA THR A 107 -19.95 9.73 3.33
C THR A 107 -19.46 10.76 4.35
N GLN A 108 -18.44 11.55 4.00
CA GLN A 108 -18.11 12.71 4.81
C GLN A 108 -19.16 13.76 4.49
N ASP A 109 -20.00 14.09 5.47
CA ASP A 109 -20.84 15.26 5.37
C ASP A 109 -19.94 16.49 5.25
N GLU A 110 -20.28 17.40 4.33
CA GLU A 110 -19.54 18.66 4.18
C GLU A 110 -19.63 19.46 5.48
N LEU A 111 -18.47 19.87 6.01
CA LEU A 111 -18.42 20.67 7.23
C LEU A 111 -18.93 22.08 6.94
N THR A 112 -20.12 22.42 7.46
CA THR A 112 -20.69 23.74 7.26
C THR A 112 -20.03 24.78 8.17
N PHE A 113 -20.14 26.06 7.80
CA PHE A 113 -19.60 27.16 8.61
C PHE A 113 -20.18 27.19 10.04
N GLU A 114 -21.47 26.86 10.19
CA GLU A 114 -22.13 26.79 11.50
C GLU A 114 -21.59 25.64 12.34
N GLN A 115 -21.41 24.46 11.75
CA GLN A 115 -20.79 23.31 12.42
C GLN A 115 -19.35 23.60 12.82
N LEU A 116 -18.55 24.22 11.94
CA LEU A 116 -17.19 24.64 12.27
C LEU A 116 -17.18 25.60 13.46
N THR A 117 -18.04 26.62 13.45
CA THR A 117 -18.13 27.60 14.53
C THR A 117 -18.58 26.95 15.85
N MET A 118 -19.49 25.97 15.79
CA MET A 118 -19.92 25.19 16.94
C MET A 118 -18.78 24.33 17.49
N LEU A 119 -18.02 23.63 16.63
CA LEU A 119 -16.89 22.79 17.04
C LEU A 119 -15.79 23.61 17.71
N VAL A 120 -15.46 24.78 17.16
CA VAL A 120 -14.46 25.69 17.77
C VAL A 120 -14.92 26.16 19.15
N LYS A 121 -16.20 26.49 19.32
CA LYS A 121 -16.75 26.91 20.63
C LYS A 121 -16.82 25.75 21.64
N ALA A 122 -17.07 24.53 21.17
CA ALA A 122 -17.12 23.34 22.00
C ALA A 122 -15.74 22.74 22.30
N GLN A 123 -14.68 23.20 21.62
CA GLN A 123 -13.33 22.70 21.82
C GLN A 123 -12.85 23.05 23.23
N SER A 124 -12.58 22.02 24.02
CA SER A 124 -12.08 22.15 25.39
C SER A 124 -11.04 21.07 25.63
N LYS A 125 -10.12 21.33 26.57
CA LYS A 125 -9.04 20.38 26.90
C LYS A 125 -9.65 19.14 27.57
N ASN A 126 -9.44 17.98 26.96
CA ASN A 126 -9.91 16.71 27.49
C ASN A 126 -8.87 16.10 28.45
N ASP A 127 -9.32 15.76 29.66
CA ASP A 127 -8.48 15.14 30.69
C ASP A 127 -8.18 13.66 30.38
N ASP A 128 -9.10 12.94 29.75
CA ASP A 128 -8.91 11.53 29.36
C ASP A 128 -7.84 11.37 28.26
N LEU A 129 -7.65 12.41 27.44
CA LEU A 129 -6.61 12.49 26.41
C LEU A 129 -5.32 13.15 26.91
N ALA A 130 -5.26 13.51 28.19
CA ALA A 130 -4.11 14.16 28.81
C ALA A 130 -3.66 15.44 28.09
N GLU A 131 -4.59 16.24 27.56
CA GLU A 131 -4.31 17.46 26.80
C GLU A 131 -3.92 18.66 27.68
N ARG A 132 -4.14 18.56 29.00
CA ARG A 132 -3.72 19.59 29.95
C ARG A 132 -2.22 19.52 30.19
N SER A 133 -1.56 20.67 30.03
CA SER A 133 -0.13 20.80 30.29
C SER A 133 0.20 20.41 31.73
N GLY A 134 1.21 19.56 31.91
CA GLY A 134 1.63 19.06 33.23
C GLY A 134 0.76 17.93 33.79
N PHE A 135 -0.25 17.45 33.06
CA PHE A 135 -1.07 16.31 33.48
C PHE A 135 -0.31 14.99 33.46
N TRP A 136 0.66 14.85 32.56
CA TRP A 136 1.55 13.69 32.50
C TRP A 136 2.98 14.12 32.12
N ASP A 137 3.96 13.30 32.50
CA ASP A 137 5.35 13.47 32.05
C ASP A 137 5.50 12.89 30.64
N CYS A 138 5.55 13.79 29.66
CA CYS A 138 5.70 13.47 28.24
C CYS A 138 6.95 12.63 27.95
N THR A 139 7.98 12.75 28.80
CA THR A 139 9.28 12.09 28.63
C THR A 139 9.44 10.81 29.45
N SER A 140 8.45 10.46 30.26
CA SER A 140 8.52 9.33 31.20
C SER A 140 8.90 8.01 30.53
N LEU A 141 8.34 7.75 29.36
CA LEU A 141 8.50 6.52 28.58
C LEU A 141 9.74 6.51 27.67
N ALA A 142 10.49 7.60 27.59
CA ALA A 142 11.65 7.68 26.71
C ALA A 142 12.84 6.89 27.28
N THR A 143 13.51 6.11 26.42
CA THR A 143 14.74 5.40 26.77
C THR A 143 15.90 6.34 27.11
N LEU A 144 15.99 7.48 26.42
CA LEU A 144 16.99 8.52 26.66
C LEU A 144 16.27 9.84 26.91
N LYS A 145 16.41 10.36 28.12
CA LYS A 145 15.85 11.65 28.52
C LYS A 145 16.84 12.40 29.40
N ASP A 146 16.80 13.72 29.33
CA ASP A 146 17.57 14.60 30.18
C ASP A 146 16.76 15.86 30.46
N ASN A 147 16.55 16.21 31.73
CA ASN A 147 15.86 17.43 32.18
C ASN A 147 14.54 17.76 31.46
N GLY A 148 13.69 16.75 31.18
CA GLY A 148 12.42 16.94 30.48
C GLY A 148 12.51 17.06 28.95
N TYR A 149 13.68 16.76 28.37
CA TYR A 149 13.90 16.67 26.94
C TYR A 149 14.13 15.22 26.48
N PHE A 150 13.68 14.92 25.27
CA PHE A 150 14.07 13.68 24.57
C PHE A 150 15.50 13.83 24.04
N VAL A 151 16.37 12.85 24.32
CA VAL A 151 17.78 12.90 23.92
C VAL A 151 18.03 11.94 22.76
N VAL A 152 18.59 12.47 21.67
CA VAL A 152 19.04 11.68 20.52
C VAL A 152 20.56 11.74 20.44
N ARG A 153 21.21 10.58 20.31
CA ARG A 153 22.67 10.52 20.21
C ARG A 153 23.14 11.13 18.88
N GLY A 154 24.02 12.12 18.95
CA GLY A 154 24.46 12.90 17.77
C GLY A 154 25.17 12.09 16.67
N ASN A 155 25.77 10.94 17.00
CA ASN A 155 26.35 10.01 16.02
C ASN A 155 25.29 9.28 15.17
N SER A 156 24.02 9.23 15.59
CA SER A 156 22.89 8.76 14.77
C SER A 156 22.53 9.75 13.64
N MET A 157 22.84 11.05 13.83
CA MET A 157 22.50 12.11 12.86
C MET A 157 23.63 12.40 11.85
N LYS A 158 24.85 11.89 12.08
CA LYS A 158 26.04 12.24 11.29
C LYS A 158 26.12 11.56 9.91
N ASN A 159 25.39 10.46 9.69
CA ASN A 159 25.35 9.77 8.39
C ASN A 159 24.25 10.28 7.45
N ARG A 160 23.67 11.46 7.74
CA ARG A 160 22.72 12.16 6.86
C ARG A 160 23.43 13.17 5.95
N LYS A 161 24.42 12.72 5.18
CA LYS A 161 24.86 13.42 3.96
C LYS A 161 24.38 12.61 2.77
#